data_AF-A0A6B0SXI2-F1
#
_entry.id   AF-A0A6B0SXI2-F1
#
_cell.length_a   1.000
_cell.length_b   1.000
_cell.length_c   1.000
_cell.angle_alpha   90.00
_cell.angle_beta   90.00
_cell.angle_gamma   90.00
#
_symmetry.space_group_name_H-M   'P 1'
#
loop_
_entity.id
_entity.type
_entity.pdbx_description
1 polymer ?
#
loop_
_entity_poly.entity_id
_entity_poly.type
_entity_poly.pdbx_seq_one_letter_code
_entity_poly.pdbx_strand_id
1 'polypeptide(L)'
;MVTGGGGRWPRRFLLVSAGYLLSWRVGALVGVPVRAEVTVALLGFVFHTVFGMGYLLIPSYFERVLDATWPPAVHLGLTGFGTATLAAASIREGPRLLEPLGAAAWTLGVAVFLATILWTVRDNLTGGETGTAAGKREFRWVDRYANPFVLVSLGYVLIGTWELLAGTTPLPGLTDGYAPRVTHLLAGGGATLLLLALGARLAPRFLGVPAPRRVVGVVLPAGALGPALLANGLGGGLSLVVGALAEATAVVGFAGLYARSFVRSERRTVGLTAVLGGLTCGVTGVVIGLSFAFGGIATERIVAHRQLMLLGFLGVTIVGFAMQFFPPTAGRFRGANDASAWLGVAALCGGLVWIVAGTLGGVHVAVTVGHALALAGAVVYSYLIVRSLRTVASR
;
A
#
# COMPACT_ATOMS: atom_id res chain seq x y z
N MET A 1 14.65 -3.02 19.38
CA MET A 1 13.69 -4.11 19.10
C MET A 1 12.56 -3.96 20.10
N VAL A 2 11.33 -3.84 19.64
CA VAL A 2 10.15 -3.63 20.51
C VAL A 2 9.76 -4.98 21.11
N THR A 3 9.99 -5.16 22.42
CA THR A 3 9.64 -6.33 23.23
C THR A 3 8.37 -6.08 24.06
N GLY A 4 7.31 -5.57 23.42
CA GLY A 4 5.99 -5.37 24.05
C GLY A 4 4.89 -6.03 23.20
N GLY A 5 3.79 -6.45 23.83
CA GLY A 5 2.70 -7.26 23.24
C GLY A 5 2.06 -6.81 21.92
N GLY A 6 2.44 -5.64 21.38
CA GLY A 6 2.09 -5.15 20.04
C GLY A 6 2.65 -5.98 18.88
N GLY A 7 3.60 -6.89 19.12
CA GLY A 7 4.24 -7.68 18.06
C GLY A 7 3.37 -8.74 17.36
N ARG A 8 2.20 -9.11 17.90
CA ARG A 8 1.38 -10.23 17.36
C ARG A 8 0.43 -9.83 16.23
N TRP A 9 -0.18 -8.66 16.33
CA TRP A 9 -1.21 -8.21 15.40
C TRP A 9 -0.66 -7.83 14.02
N PRO A 10 0.46 -7.09 13.91
CA PRO A 10 1.09 -6.83 12.62
C PRO A 10 1.34 -8.13 11.83
N ARG A 11 1.75 -9.20 12.51
CA ARG A 11 1.97 -10.52 11.90
C ARG A 11 0.67 -11.13 11.37
N ARG A 12 -0.42 -11.08 12.15
CA ARG A 12 -1.73 -11.62 11.73
C ARG A 12 -2.29 -10.88 10.51
N PHE A 13 -2.19 -9.55 10.52
CA PHE A 13 -2.56 -8.72 9.36
C PHE A 13 -1.72 -9.06 8.12
N LEU A 14 -0.40 -9.26 8.27
CA LEU A 14 0.47 -9.68 7.16
C LEU A 14 0.12 -11.08 6.63
N LEU A 15 -0.26 -12.03 7.49
CA LEU A 15 -0.71 -13.36 7.06
C LEU A 15 -1.99 -13.28 6.21
N VAL A 16 -2.97 -12.49 6.66
CA VAL A 16 -4.22 -12.27 5.92
C VAL A 16 -3.95 -11.53 4.60
N SER A 17 -3.09 -10.51 4.63
CA SER A 17 -2.65 -9.78 3.45
C SER A 17 -1.98 -10.69 2.41
N ALA A 18 -1.08 -11.59 2.83
CA ALA A 18 -0.45 -12.58 1.96
C ALA A 18 -1.47 -13.55 1.34
N GLY A 19 -2.49 -13.96 2.11
CA GLY A 19 -3.63 -14.72 1.60
C GLY A 19 -4.38 -13.97 0.50
N TYR A 20 -4.68 -12.70 0.71
CA TYR A 20 -5.34 -11.87 -0.30
C TYR A 20 -4.48 -11.61 -1.54
N LEU A 21 -3.15 -11.50 -1.41
CA LEU A 21 -2.27 -11.42 -2.58
C LEU A 21 -2.40 -12.67 -3.46
N LEU A 22 -2.43 -13.87 -2.84
CA LEU A 22 -2.64 -15.12 -3.57
C LEU A 22 -4.01 -15.15 -4.23
N SER A 23 -5.07 -14.84 -3.49
CA SER A 23 -6.43 -14.80 -4.03
C SER A 23 -6.57 -13.84 -5.20
N TRP A 24 -5.93 -12.66 -5.12
CA TRP A 24 -5.90 -11.71 -6.22
C TRP A 24 -5.18 -12.26 -7.45
N ARG A 25 -4.00 -12.84 -7.28
CA ARG A 25 -3.21 -13.37 -8.40
C ARG A 25 -3.87 -14.58 -9.05
N VAL A 26 -4.51 -15.46 -8.26
CA VAL A 26 -5.35 -16.56 -8.78
C VAL A 26 -6.55 -15.98 -9.53
N GLY A 27 -7.27 -15.03 -8.93
CA GLY A 27 -8.42 -14.37 -9.54
C GLY A 27 -8.08 -13.73 -10.88
N ALA A 28 -6.95 -13.04 -10.97
CA ALA A 28 -6.49 -12.42 -12.20
C ALA A 28 -6.14 -13.44 -13.30
N LEU A 29 -5.61 -14.61 -12.93
CA LEU A 29 -5.31 -15.68 -13.88
C LEU A 29 -6.57 -16.35 -14.43
N VAL A 30 -7.62 -16.49 -13.62
CA VAL A 30 -8.91 -17.09 -14.04
C VAL A 30 -9.91 -16.06 -14.59
N GLY A 31 -9.54 -14.78 -14.65
CA GLY A 31 -10.35 -13.72 -15.25
C GLY A 31 -11.52 -13.24 -14.40
N VAL A 32 -11.35 -13.09 -13.08
CA VAL A 32 -12.39 -12.48 -12.23
C VAL A 32 -12.66 -11.01 -12.62
N PRO A 33 -13.87 -10.47 -12.36
CA PRO A 33 -14.18 -9.10 -12.68
C PRO A 33 -13.20 -8.09 -12.06
N VAL A 34 -12.88 -7.03 -12.80
CA VAL A 34 -11.93 -5.97 -12.39
C VAL A 34 -12.25 -5.40 -11.01
N ARG A 35 -13.54 -5.24 -10.69
CA ARG A 35 -13.99 -4.75 -9.38
C ARG A 35 -13.52 -5.68 -8.26
N ALA A 36 -13.72 -6.99 -8.42
CA ALA A 36 -13.25 -7.99 -7.47
C ALA A 36 -11.72 -7.98 -7.36
N GLU A 37 -11.01 -7.89 -8.49
CA GLU A 37 -9.55 -7.78 -8.49
C GLU A 37 -9.08 -6.59 -7.65
N VAL A 38 -9.61 -5.38 -7.91
CA VAL A 38 -9.21 -4.16 -7.21
C VAL A 38 -9.55 -4.23 -5.73
N THR A 39 -10.73 -4.75 -5.38
CA THR A 39 -11.13 -4.95 -3.98
C THR A 39 -10.16 -5.86 -3.24
N VAL A 40 -9.84 -7.03 -3.81
CA VAL A 40 -8.91 -7.98 -3.17
C VAL A 40 -7.49 -7.42 -3.13
N ALA A 41 -7.04 -6.74 -4.19
CA ALA A 41 -5.73 -6.12 -4.25
C ALA A 41 -5.55 -5.00 -3.22
N LEU A 42 -6.45 -4.02 -3.25
CA LEU A 42 -6.33 -2.80 -2.48
C LEU A 42 -6.80 -3.02 -1.05
N LEU A 43 -8.03 -3.48 -0.84
CA LEU A 43 -8.58 -3.65 0.50
C LEU A 43 -7.96 -4.87 1.18
N GLY A 44 -7.86 -5.98 0.45
CA GLY A 44 -7.35 -7.25 0.98
C GLY A 44 -5.85 -7.29 1.18
N PHE A 45 -5.06 -7.05 0.14
CA PHE A 45 -3.61 -7.14 0.24
C PHE A 45 -3.00 -5.84 0.79
N VAL A 46 -3.15 -4.71 0.09
CA VAL A 46 -2.47 -3.45 0.45
C VAL A 46 -2.89 -2.96 1.84
N PHE A 47 -4.19 -2.77 2.06
CA PHE A 47 -4.67 -2.18 3.30
C PHE A 47 -4.49 -3.08 4.51
N HIS A 48 -4.61 -4.41 4.40
CA HIS A 48 -4.30 -5.27 5.54
C HIS A 48 -2.83 -5.16 5.94
N THR A 49 -1.89 -5.05 4.97
CA THR A 49 -0.49 -4.75 5.33
C THR A 49 -0.38 -3.37 5.99
N VAL A 50 -0.99 -2.33 5.40
CA VAL A 50 -0.97 -0.96 5.93
C VAL A 50 -1.51 -0.90 7.36
N PHE A 51 -2.63 -1.56 7.65
CA PHE A 51 -3.22 -1.60 8.98
C PHE A 51 -2.34 -2.33 9.98
N GLY A 52 -1.81 -3.50 9.60
CA GLY A 52 -0.88 -4.26 10.43
C GLY A 52 0.36 -3.45 10.79
N MET A 53 0.98 -2.82 9.79
CA MET A 53 2.14 -1.95 9.99
C MET A 53 1.77 -0.63 10.68
N GLY A 54 0.54 -0.14 10.49
CA GLY A 54 0.02 1.08 11.12
C GLY A 54 -0.03 0.95 12.64
N TYR A 55 -0.54 -0.17 13.15
CA TYR A 55 -0.50 -0.47 14.60
C TYR A 55 0.91 -0.57 15.17
N LEU A 56 1.90 -0.97 14.36
CA LEU A 56 3.29 -1.05 14.79
C LEU A 56 4.00 0.31 14.74
N LEU A 57 3.83 1.04 13.64
CA LEU A 57 4.66 2.18 13.29
C LEU A 57 4.07 3.50 13.74
N ILE A 58 2.76 3.72 13.53
CA ILE A 58 2.15 5.04 13.77
C ILE A 58 2.31 5.46 15.24
N PRO A 59 1.95 4.65 16.26
CA PRO A 59 2.17 5.04 17.65
C PRO A 59 3.63 5.42 17.93
N SER A 60 4.58 4.58 17.50
CA SER A 60 6.02 4.82 17.74
C SER A 60 6.52 6.13 17.10
N TYR A 61 5.90 6.52 15.99
CA TYR A 61 6.25 7.70 15.22
C TYR A 61 5.83 9.00 15.86
N PHE A 62 4.77 8.91 16.66
CA PHE A 62 4.27 9.95 17.54
C PHE A 62 4.80 9.79 18.98
N GLU A 63 5.85 8.99 19.19
CA GLU A 63 6.44 8.76 20.53
C GLU A 63 5.41 8.22 21.53
N ARG A 64 4.52 7.35 21.06
CA ARG A 64 3.49 6.68 21.86
C ARG A 64 3.59 5.16 21.72
N VAL A 65 2.99 4.49 22.69
CA VAL A 65 2.90 3.03 22.73
C VAL A 65 1.43 2.64 22.58
N LEU A 66 1.17 1.69 21.69
CA LEU A 66 -0.16 1.10 21.57
C LEU A 66 -0.41 0.16 22.76
N ASP A 67 -1.34 0.55 23.62
CA ASP A 67 -1.76 -0.26 24.79
C ASP A 67 -3.04 -1.09 24.52
N ALA A 68 -3.62 -0.96 23.33
CA ALA A 68 -4.86 -1.63 22.96
C ALA A 68 -4.62 -3.08 22.50
N THR A 69 -5.15 -4.06 23.24
CA THR A 69 -4.87 -5.49 23.00
C THR A 69 -5.90 -6.20 22.10
N TRP A 70 -7.16 -5.76 22.12
CA TRP A 70 -8.29 -6.36 21.41
C TRP A 70 -8.81 -5.59 20.18
N PRO A 71 -8.74 -4.24 20.08
CA PRO A 71 -9.26 -3.54 18.89
C PRO A 71 -8.66 -4.00 17.55
N PRO A 72 -7.36 -4.34 17.46
CA PRO A 72 -6.80 -4.92 16.24
C PRO A 72 -7.44 -6.26 15.83
N ALA A 73 -7.98 -7.05 16.77
CA ALA A 73 -8.70 -8.29 16.50
C ALA A 73 -10.01 -8.02 15.78
N VAL A 74 -10.81 -7.13 16.37
CA VAL A 74 -12.12 -6.73 15.86
C VAL A 74 -11.96 -6.06 14.50
N HIS A 75 -10.99 -5.16 14.37
CA HIS A 75 -10.63 -4.56 13.11
C HIS A 75 -10.29 -5.62 12.05
N LEU A 76 -9.37 -6.55 12.31
CA LEU A 76 -8.98 -7.59 11.35
C LEU A 76 -10.17 -8.46 10.91
N GLY A 77 -11.03 -8.85 11.85
CA GLY A 77 -12.23 -9.63 11.55
C GLY A 77 -13.19 -8.86 10.64
N LEU A 78 -13.45 -7.59 10.97
CA LEU A 78 -14.36 -6.72 10.23
C LEU A 78 -13.86 -6.37 8.83
N THR A 79 -12.61 -5.92 8.67
CA THR A 79 -12.06 -5.58 7.35
C THR A 79 -11.77 -6.81 6.50
N GLY A 80 -11.38 -7.93 7.13
CA GLY A 80 -11.27 -9.22 6.47
C GLY A 80 -12.61 -9.68 5.91
N PHE A 81 -13.65 -9.74 6.73
CA PHE A 81 -15.00 -10.11 6.30
C PHE A 81 -15.56 -9.13 5.25
N GLY A 82 -15.43 -7.82 5.49
CA GLY A 82 -15.90 -6.79 4.57
C GLY A 82 -15.26 -6.90 3.18
N THR A 83 -13.94 -7.10 3.12
CA THR A 83 -13.21 -7.30 1.86
C THR A 83 -13.69 -8.53 1.11
N ALA A 84 -13.76 -9.69 1.77
CA ALA A 84 -14.20 -10.94 1.14
C ALA A 84 -15.63 -10.83 0.61
N THR A 85 -16.50 -10.17 1.36
CA THR A 85 -17.91 -9.97 1.01
C THR A 85 -18.07 -9.03 -0.19
N LEU A 86 -17.35 -7.90 -0.21
CA LEU A 86 -17.32 -6.97 -1.36
C LEU A 86 -16.78 -7.64 -2.63
N ALA A 87 -15.72 -8.44 -2.48
CA ALA A 87 -15.15 -9.20 -3.60
C ALA A 87 -16.14 -10.25 -4.13
N ALA A 88 -16.81 -10.99 -3.23
CA ALA A 88 -17.80 -11.99 -3.60
C ALA A 88 -19.02 -11.37 -4.31
N ALA A 89 -19.52 -10.23 -3.83
CA ALA A 89 -20.58 -9.46 -4.47
C ALA A 89 -20.19 -8.98 -5.88
N SER A 90 -18.89 -8.79 -6.14
CA SER A 90 -18.38 -8.36 -7.44
C SER A 90 -18.18 -9.50 -8.44
N ILE A 91 -18.19 -10.77 -8.00
CA ILE A 91 -17.94 -11.95 -8.86
C ILE A 91 -19.25 -12.52 -9.41
N ARG A 92 -20.29 -12.55 -8.58
CA ARG A 92 -21.57 -13.18 -8.91
C ARG A 92 -22.71 -12.30 -8.44
N GLU A 93 -23.82 -12.35 -9.17
CA GLU A 93 -25.08 -11.83 -8.66
C GLU A 93 -25.46 -12.62 -7.40
N GLY A 94 -25.34 -11.96 -6.25
CA GLY A 94 -25.64 -12.52 -4.94
C GLY A 94 -26.87 -11.86 -4.33
N PRO A 95 -27.17 -12.15 -3.06
CA PRO A 95 -28.18 -11.42 -2.31
C PRO A 95 -27.91 -9.91 -2.37
N ARG A 96 -28.97 -9.11 -2.58
CA ARG A 96 -28.86 -7.64 -2.70
C ARG A 96 -28.16 -6.96 -1.51
N LEU A 97 -28.17 -7.61 -0.35
CA LEU A 97 -27.56 -7.10 0.87
C LEU A 97 -26.06 -7.40 0.98
N LEU A 98 -25.49 -8.24 0.11
CA LEU A 98 -24.10 -8.69 0.25
C LEU A 98 -23.12 -7.52 0.15
N GLU A 99 -23.28 -6.67 -0.87
CA GLU A 99 -22.43 -5.50 -1.08
C GLU A 99 -22.54 -4.44 0.04
N PRO A 100 -23.74 -3.99 0.46
CA PRO A 100 -23.91 -3.10 1.61
C PRO A 100 -23.35 -3.66 2.92
N LEU A 101 -23.55 -4.96 3.19
CA LEU A 101 -23.01 -5.61 4.40
C LEU A 101 -21.48 -5.63 4.39
N GLY A 102 -20.88 -5.92 3.24
CA GLY A 102 -19.43 -5.89 3.06
C GLY A 102 -18.86 -4.49 3.27
N ALA A 103 -19.50 -3.47 2.69
CA ALA A 103 -19.12 -2.07 2.88
C ALA A 103 -19.27 -1.62 4.34
N ALA A 104 -20.39 -1.95 5.00
CA ALA A 104 -20.63 -1.61 6.40
C ALA A 104 -19.60 -2.27 7.34
N ALA A 105 -19.30 -3.56 7.14
CA ALA A 105 -18.28 -4.26 7.92
C ALA A 105 -16.88 -3.65 7.72
N TRP A 106 -16.51 -3.35 6.47
CA TRP A 106 -15.26 -2.66 6.16
C TRP A 106 -15.18 -1.30 6.88
N THR A 107 -16.23 -0.48 6.77
CA THR A 107 -16.31 0.84 7.39
C THR A 107 -16.20 0.78 8.90
N LEU A 108 -16.90 -0.15 9.56
CA LEU A 108 -16.80 -0.33 11.00
C LEU A 108 -15.38 -0.75 11.42
N GLY A 109 -14.74 -1.63 10.65
CA GLY A 109 -13.36 -2.03 10.91
C GLY A 109 -12.37 -0.87 10.78
N VAL A 110 -12.52 -0.02 9.75
CA VAL A 110 -11.74 1.22 9.59
C VAL A 110 -12.01 2.19 10.73
N ALA A 111 -13.26 2.34 11.17
CA ALA A 111 -13.59 3.19 12.32
C ALA A 111 -12.88 2.70 13.60
N VAL A 112 -12.85 1.39 13.85
CA VAL A 112 -12.10 0.80 14.98
C VAL A 112 -10.61 1.10 14.85
N PHE A 113 -10.02 0.97 13.67
CA PHE A 113 -8.63 1.32 13.42
C PHE A 113 -8.32 2.78 13.74
N LEU A 114 -9.07 3.69 13.13
CA LEU A 114 -8.87 5.13 13.29
C LEU A 114 -9.08 5.56 14.73
N ALA A 115 -10.16 5.11 15.38
CA ALA A 115 -10.41 5.39 16.79
C ALA A 115 -9.25 4.91 17.66
N THR A 116 -8.75 3.69 17.42
CA THR A 116 -7.61 3.15 18.19
C THR A 116 -6.34 3.98 17.99
N ILE A 117 -5.99 4.31 16.74
CA ILE A 117 -4.79 5.09 16.44
C ILE A 117 -4.90 6.51 16.98
N LEU A 118 -5.98 7.22 16.68
CA LEU A 118 -6.19 8.60 17.12
C LEU A 118 -6.25 8.70 18.63
N TRP A 119 -6.90 7.73 19.30
CA TRP A 119 -6.86 7.65 20.75
C TRP A 119 -5.44 7.46 21.26
N THR A 120 -4.65 6.59 20.63
CA THR A 120 -3.26 6.32 21.04
C THR A 120 -2.35 7.54 20.90
N VAL A 121 -2.56 8.38 19.89
CA VAL A 121 -1.73 9.57 19.61
C VAL A 121 -2.36 10.91 20.02
N ARG A 122 -3.45 10.87 20.79
CA ARG A 122 -4.32 12.02 21.09
C ARG A 122 -3.63 13.22 21.71
N ASP A 123 -2.57 12.99 22.47
CA ASP A 123 -1.78 14.01 23.18
C ASP A 123 -0.56 14.50 22.40
N ASN A 124 -0.34 14.00 21.18
CA ASN A 124 0.74 14.46 20.28
C ASN A 124 0.28 14.51 18.81
N LEU A 125 -0.94 14.97 18.53
CA LEU A 125 -1.47 15.03 17.16
C LEU A 125 -0.63 15.91 16.20
N THR A 126 0.10 16.89 16.72
CA THR A 126 1.03 17.71 15.94
C THR A 126 2.30 16.96 15.54
N GLY A 127 2.61 15.85 16.23
CA GLY A 127 3.82 15.07 16.01
C GLY A 127 5.11 15.81 16.38
N GLY A 128 5.04 16.77 17.30
CA GLY A 128 6.18 17.55 17.77
C GLY A 128 7.16 16.70 18.59
N GLU A 129 6.62 15.76 19.36
CA GLU A 129 7.38 14.68 19.97
C GLU A 129 7.57 13.55 18.95
N THR A 130 8.79 13.03 18.88
CA THR A 130 9.15 11.98 17.92
C THR A 130 10.08 11.03 18.63
N GLY A 131 9.87 9.71 18.47
CA GLY A 131 10.75 8.66 19.01
C GLY A 131 12.17 8.62 18.40
N THR A 132 12.68 9.75 17.91
CA THR A 132 14.02 9.92 17.37
C THR A 132 15.02 10.08 18.52
N ALA A 133 15.84 9.03 18.74
CA ALA A 133 16.89 9.01 19.74
C ALA A 133 17.88 10.19 19.61
N ALA A 134 18.50 10.58 20.73
CA ALA A 134 19.43 11.71 20.79
C ALA A 134 20.63 11.60 19.83
N GLY A 135 21.10 10.38 19.55
CA GLY A 135 22.17 10.12 18.56
C GLY A 135 21.71 10.11 17.10
N LYS A 136 20.43 10.42 16.83
CA LYS A 136 19.79 10.42 15.50
C LYS A 136 19.12 11.78 15.20
N ARG A 137 19.61 12.85 15.82
CA ARG A 137 19.04 14.21 15.76
C ARG A 137 18.88 14.73 14.33
N GLU A 138 19.75 14.32 13.42
CA GLU A 138 19.73 14.65 12.00
C GLU A 138 18.43 14.21 11.28
N PHE A 139 17.75 13.17 11.78
CA PHE A 139 16.47 12.67 11.23
C PHE A 139 15.24 13.39 11.81
N ARG A 140 15.39 14.11 12.94
CA ARG A 140 14.26 14.68 13.70
C ARG A 140 13.39 15.63 12.87
N TRP A 141 14.00 16.44 12.01
CA TRP A 141 13.24 17.37 11.16
C TRP A 141 12.30 16.63 10.21
N VAL A 142 12.81 15.61 9.52
CA VAL A 142 12.02 14.82 8.56
C VAL A 142 10.89 14.10 9.27
N ASP A 143 11.16 13.55 10.46
CA ASP A 143 10.17 12.86 11.26
C ASP A 143 9.01 13.79 11.68
N ARG A 144 9.33 14.97 12.23
CA ARG A 144 8.32 15.97 12.61
C ARG A 144 7.53 16.45 11.40
N TYR A 145 8.22 16.72 10.31
CA TYR A 145 7.59 17.23 9.09
C TYR A 145 6.66 16.18 8.45
N ALA A 146 7.01 14.89 8.52
CA ALA A 146 6.21 13.81 7.93
C ALA A 146 5.01 13.39 8.80
N ASN A 147 5.02 13.64 10.12
CA ASN A 147 3.95 13.21 11.04
C ASN A 147 2.55 13.71 10.63
N PRO A 148 2.33 15.01 10.35
CA PRO A 148 1.00 15.49 9.92
C PRO A 148 0.46 14.77 8.69
N PHE A 149 1.33 14.39 7.74
CA PHE A 149 0.92 13.69 6.52
C PHE A 149 0.44 12.25 6.77
N VAL A 150 0.85 11.64 7.89
CA VAL A 150 0.25 10.37 8.35
C VAL A 150 -1.22 10.59 8.68
N LEU A 151 -1.56 11.66 9.40
CA LEU A 151 -2.95 11.97 9.74
C LEU A 151 -3.77 12.36 8.50
N VAL A 152 -3.18 13.09 7.54
CA VAL A 152 -3.82 13.39 6.25
C VAL A 152 -4.15 12.09 5.50
N SER A 153 -3.22 11.14 5.47
CA SER A 153 -3.46 9.82 4.87
C SER A 153 -4.61 9.07 5.57
N LEU A 154 -4.66 9.10 6.90
CA LEU A 154 -5.79 8.52 7.65
C LEU A 154 -7.11 9.21 7.33
N GLY A 155 -7.11 10.52 7.10
CA GLY A 155 -8.26 11.27 6.60
C GLY A 155 -8.74 10.78 5.23
N TYR A 156 -7.81 10.52 4.30
CA TYR A 156 -8.16 9.91 3.01
C TYR A 156 -8.74 8.49 3.14
N VAL A 157 -8.22 7.68 4.07
CA VAL A 157 -8.79 6.35 4.37
C VAL A 157 -10.23 6.50 4.85
N LEU A 158 -10.51 7.46 5.74
CA LEU A 158 -11.86 7.75 6.22
C LEU A 158 -12.79 8.17 5.07
N ILE A 159 -12.39 9.17 4.27
CA ILE A 159 -13.18 9.71 3.17
C ILE A 159 -13.45 8.62 2.11
N GLY A 160 -12.42 7.91 1.67
CA GLY A 160 -12.58 6.84 0.67
C GLY A 160 -13.41 5.67 1.20
N THR A 161 -13.35 5.38 2.50
CA THR A 161 -14.21 4.37 3.13
C THR A 161 -15.66 4.83 3.23
N TRP A 162 -15.89 6.12 3.51
CA TRP A 162 -17.24 6.71 3.46
C TRP A 162 -17.83 6.63 2.06
N GLU A 163 -17.08 7.02 1.03
CA GLU A 163 -17.54 6.93 -0.37
C GLU A 163 -17.87 5.49 -0.79
N LEU A 164 -17.07 4.52 -0.33
CA LEU A 164 -17.36 3.10 -0.56
C LEU A 164 -18.69 2.68 0.08
N LEU A 165 -18.99 3.14 1.29
CA LEU A 165 -20.27 2.86 1.96
C LEU A 165 -21.44 3.57 1.27
N ALA A 166 -21.29 4.87 0.99
CA ALA A 166 -22.31 5.68 0.33
C ALA A 166 -22.65 5.12 -1.07
N GLY A 167 -21.66 4.64 -1.83
CA GLY A 167 -21.88 4.01 -3.13
C GLY A 167 -22.68 2.70 -3.10
N THR A 168 -22.96 2.15 -1.92
CA THR A 168 -23.68 0.88 -1.73
C THR A 168 -24.91 1.03 -0.84
N THR A 169 -25.23 2.23 -0.39
CA THR A 169 -26.32 2.51 0.56
C THR A 169 -27.06 3.80 0.17
N PRO A 170 -28.20 4.12 0.80
CA PRO A 170 -28.88 5.41 0.59
C PRO A 170 -28.16 6.63 1.20
N LEU A 171 -26.99 6.45 1.79
CA LEU A 171 -26.24 7.55 2.42
C LEU A 171 -25.70 8.51 1.35
N PRO A 172 -25.64 9.82 1.63
CA PRO A 172 -25.09 10.79 0.69
C PRO A 172 -23.58 10.58 0.51
N GLY A 173 -23.16 10.47 -0.75
CA GLY A 173 -21.75 10.54 -1.14
C GLY A 173 -21.24 11.98 -1.25
N LEU A 174 -19.94 12.14 -1.11
CA LEU A 174 -19.19 13.38 -1.37
C LEU A 174 -18.82 13.52 -2.85
N THR A 175 -18.76 12.39 -3.57
CA THR A 175 -18.55 12.33 -5.03
C THR A 175 -19.74 11.67 -5.74
N ASP A 176 -19.65 11.53 -7.06
CA ASP A 176 -20.64 10.92 -7.93
C ASP A 176 -20.72 9.38 -7.83
N GLY A 177 -19.99 8.77 -6.90
CA GLY A 177 -19.91 7.30 -6.75
C GLY A 177 -19.02 6.62 -7.80
N TYR A 178 -18.29 7.36 -8.64
CA TYR A 178 -17.40 6.78 -9.64
C TYR A 178 -16.22 6.05 -8.97
N ALA A 179 -16.19 4.72 -9.08
CA ALA A 179 -15.27 3.85 -8.34
C ALA A 179 -13.76 4.22 -8.48
N PRO A 180 -13.26 4.71 -9.63
CA PRO A 180 -11.88 5.21 -9.72
C PRO A 180 -11.58 6.41 -8.82
N ARG A 181 -12.56 7.28 -8.50
CA ARG A 181 -12.38 8.37 -7.52
C ARG A 181 -12.13 7.81 -6.12
N VAL A 182 -12.99 6.87 -5.71
CA VAL A 182 -12.85 6.13 -4.44
C VAL A 182 -11.51 5.42 -4.37
N THR A 183 -11.09 4.81 -5.47
CA THR A 183 -9.80 4.12 -5.58
C THR A 183 -8.62 5.10 -5.45
N HIS A 184 -8.67 6.31 -6.03
CA HIS A 184 -7.61 7.30 -5.86
C HIS A 184 -7.56 7.85 -4.42
N LEU A 185 -8.70 8.08 -3.79
CA LEU A 185 -8.75 8.46 -2.37
C LEU A 185 -8.09 7.40 -1.49
N LEU A 186 -8.44 6.12 -1.69
CA LEU A 186 -7.90 5.02 -0.90
C LEU A 186 -6.44 4.66 -1.26
N ALA A 187 -6.14 4.43 -2.53
CA ALA A 187 -4.82 4.00 -2.98
C ALA A 187 -3.79 5.14 -3.03
N GLY A 188 -4.15 6.30 -3.59
CA GLY A 188 -3.30 7.48 -3.66
C GLY A 188 -3.24 8.21 -2.32
N GLY A 189 -4.39 8.64 -1.82
CA GLY A 189 -4.50 9.43 -0.59
C GLY A 189 -4.24 8.62 0.68
N GLY A 190 -4.76 7.40 0.76
CA GLY A 190 -4.54 6.51 1.89
C GLY A 190 -3.17 5.84 1.81
N ALA A 191 -3.06 4.79 1.00
CA ALA A 191 -1.89 3.91 1.00
C ALA A 191 -0.59 4.59 0.50
N THR A 192 -0.66 5.31 -0.62
CA THR A 192 0.53 5.94 -1.24
C THR A 192 1.06 7.06 -0.37
N LEU A 193 0.23 8.03 0.05
CA LEU A 193 0.69 9.09 0.94
C LEU A 193 1.28 8.55 2.24
N LEU A 194 0.68 7.49 2.81
CA LEU A 194 1.27 6.82 3.97
C LEU A 194 2.64 6.24 3.66
N LEU A 195 2.78 5.52 2.54
CA LEU A 195 4.07 4.99 2.07
C LEU A 195 5.10 6.11 1.92
N LEU A 196 4.73 7.26 1.35
CA LEU A 196 5.61 8.43 1.22
C LEU A 196 6.02 8.99 2.58
N ALA A 197 5.06 9.20 3.49
CA ALA A 197 5.29 9.78 4.81
C ALA A 197 6.14 8.85 5.70
N LEU A 198 5.78 7.56 5.80
CA LEU A 198 6.54 6.58 6.57
C LEU A 198 7.88 6.26 5.87
N GLY A 199 7.89 6.18 4.54
CA GLY A 199 9.06 5.88 3.72
C GLY A 199 10.13 6.97 3.79
N ALA A 200 9.74 8.25 3.83
CA ALA A 200 10.67 9.37 4.00
C ALA A 200 11.45 9.28 5.33
N ARG A 201 10.93 8.54 6.30
CA ARG A 201 11.55 8.29 7.61
C ARG A 201 12.29 6.97 7.66
N LEU A 202 11.68 5.90 7.13
CA LEU A 202 12.23 4.55 7.17
C LEU A 202 13.38 4.35 6.21
N ALA A 203 13.23 4.81 4.96
CA ALA A 203 14.25 4.59 3.93
C ALA A 203 15.61 5.16 4.34
N PRO A 204 15.72 6.39 4.88
CA PRO A 204 17.00 6.89 5.39
C PRO A 204 17.62 6.03 6.48
N ARG A 205 16.81 5.43 7.35
CA ARG A 205 17.28 4.59 8.47
C ARG A 205 17.71 3.21 8.00
N PHE A 206 16.97 2.63 7.07
CA PHE A 206 17.34 1.35 6.48
C PHE A 206 18.58 1.47 5.60
N LEU A 207 18.69 2.56 4.84
CA LEU A 207 19.81 2.80 3.92
C LEU A 207 21.02 3.47 4.60
N GLY A 208 20.85 4.03 5.80
CA GLY A 208 21.93 4.76 6.48
C GLY A 208 22.29 6.09 5.81
N VAL A 209 21.42 6.64 4.97
CA VAL A 209 21.64 7.88 4.22
C VAL A 209 20.52 8.87 4.50
N PRO A 210 20.80 10.06 5.08
CA PRO A 210 19.78 11.07 5.37
C PRO A 210 18.99 11.53 4.14
N ALA A 211 17.68 11.74 4.32
CA ALA A 211 16.82 12.30 3.28
C ALA A 211 17.08 13.80 3.06
N PRO A 212 17.17 14.28 1.81
CA PRO A 212 17.29 15.70 1.51
C PRO A 212 15.99 16.44 1.85
N ARG A 213 16.05 17.39 2.80
CA ARG A 213 14.89 18.12 3.33
C ARG A 213 14.03 18.79 2.26
N ARG A 214 14.67 19.42 1.26
CA ARG A 214 13.98 20.12 0.17
C ARG A 214 13.08 19.18 -0.64
N VAL A 215 13.54 17.96 -0.90
CA VAL A 215 12.76 16.98 -1.68
C VAL A 215 11.57 16.50 -0.86
N VAL A 216 11.77 16.17 0.42
CA VAL A 216 10.67 15.79 1.33
C VAL A 216 9.62 16.90 1.44
N GLY A 217 10.09 18.16 1.53
CA GLY A 217 9.23 19.35 1.59
C GLY A 217 8.35 19.59 0.36
N VAL A 218 8.67 18.97 -0.78
CA VAL A 218 7.85 19.04 -2.00
C VAL A 218 7.00 17.78 -2.16
N VAL A 219 7.60 16.60 -1.93
CA VAL A 219 6.97 15.31 -2.14
C VAL A 219 5.72 15.12 -1.27
N LEU A 220 5.78 15.46 0.01
CA LEU A 220 4.66 15.20 0.93
C LEU A 220 3.45 16.13 0.67
N PRO A 221 3.61 17.46 0.48
CA PRO A 221 2.49 18.29 0.05
C PRO A 221 1.89 17.87 -1.30
N ALA A 222 2.74 17.54 -2.28
CA ALA A 222 2.26 17.09 -3.59
C ALA A 222 1.45 15.79 -3.48
N GLY A 223 1.93 14.82 -2.68
CA GLY A 223 1.22 13.56 -2.41
C GLY A 223 -0.05 13.75 -1.57
N ALA A 224 -0.12 14.82 -0.78
CA ALA A 224 -1.32 15.17 -0.02
C ALA A 224 -2.40 15.83 -0.86
N LEU A 225 -2.03 16.63 -1.88
CA LEU A 225 -2.98 17.36 -2.72
C LEU A 225 -3.44 16.55 -3.94
N GLY A 226 -2.52 15.80 -4.57
CA GLY A 226 -2.78 15.06 -5.81
C GLY A 226 -4.03 14.17 -5.75
N PRO A 227 -4.17 13.28 -4.76
CA PRO A 227 -5.31 12.37 -4.67
C PRO A 227 -6.67 13.06 -4.56
N ALA A 228 -6.81 14.15 -3.80
CA ALA A 228 -8.05 14.91 -3.72
C ALA A 228 -8.38 15.59 -5.06
N LEU A 229 -7.38 16.22 -5.69
CA LEU A 229 -7.56 16.89 -6.98
C LEU A 229 -7.93 15.91 -8.09
N LEU A 230 -7.33 14.71 -8.09
CA LEU A 230 -7.71 13.62 -8.99
C LEU A 230 -9.11 13.11 -8.67
N ALA A 231 -9.40 12.78 -7.42
CA ALA A 231 -10.73 12.31 -7.02
C ALA A 231 -11.83 13.31 -7.38
N ASN A 232 -11.57 14.63 -7.35
CA ASN A 232 -12.51 15.65 -7.79
C ASN A 232 -12.53 15.86 -9.32
N GLY A 233 -11.38 15.73 -9.97
CA GLY A 233 -11.16 16.05 -11.39
C GLY A 233 -11.23 14.88 -12.36
N LEU A 234 -11.38 13.63 -11.91
CA LEU A 234 -11.50 12.48 -12.78
C LEU A 234 -12.69 12.67 -13.74
N GLY A 235 -12.39 12.76 -15.03
CA GLY A 235 -13.34 13.18 -16.07
C GLY A 235 -12.79 14.31 -16.96
N GLY A 236 -11.81 15.08 -16.48
CA GLY A 236 -11.09 16.07 -17.28
C GLY A 236 -10.84 17.40 -16.57
N GLY A 237 -10.37 18.39 -17.34
CA GLY A 237 -10.18 19.76 -16.87
C GLY A 237 -8.94 19.98 -15.99
N LEU A 238 -8.83 21.19 -15.45
CA LEU A 238 -7.63 21.64 -14.74
C LEU A 238 -7.33 20.82 -13.48
N SER A 239 -8.37 20.37 -12.75
CA SER A 239 -8.19 19.57 -11.54
C SER A 239 -7.52 18.22 -11.84
N LEU A 240 -7.86 17.58 -12.97
CA LEU A 240 -7.21 16.36 -13.43
C LEU A 240 -5.72 16.60 -13.70
N VAL A 241 -5.40 17.66 -14.45
CA VAL A 241 -4.02 17.98 -14.83
C VAL A 241 -3.16 18.31 -13.61
N VAL A 242 -3.63 19.23 -12.75
CA VAL A 242 -2.89 19.62 -11.54
C VAL A 242 -2.78 18.44 -10.57
N GLY A 243 -3.84 17.66 -10.39
CA GLY A 243 -3.82 16.46 -9.57
C GLY A 243 -2.81 15.42 -10.07
N ALA A 244 -2.80 15.14 -11.38
CA ALA A 244 -1.87 14.20 -12.00
C ALA A 244 -0.42 14.68 -11.88
N LEU A 245 -0.15 15.97 -12.10
CA LEU A 245 1.18 16.55 -11.92
C LEU A 245 1.65 16.49 -10.47
N ALA A 246 0.76 16.78 -9.51
CA ALA A 246 1.07 16.70 -8.09
C ALA A 246 1.39 15.26 -7.65
N GLU A 247 0.56 14.29 -8.04
CA GLU A 247 0.78 12.88 -7.69
C GLU A 247 2.04 12.32 -8.38
N ALA A 248 2.28 12.66 -9.65
CA ALA A 248 3.52 12.32 -10.35
C ALA A 248 4.75 12.93 -9.67
N THR A 249 4.68 14.20 -9.25
CA THR A 249 5.76 14.87 -8.50
C THR A 249 6.07 14.13 -7.20
N ALA A 250 5.04 13.69 -6.49
CA ALA A 250 5.18 12.96 -5.24
C ALA A 250 5.88 11.61 -5.46
N VAL A 251 5.39 10.80 -6.42
CA VAL A 251 5.93 9.47 -6.72
C VAL A 251 7.34 9.54 -7.29
N VAL A 252 7.58 10.40 -8.29
CA VAL A 252 8.91 10.56 -8.92
C VAL A 252 9.91 11.15 -7.93
N GLY A 253 9.52 12.17 -7.16
CA GLY A 253 10.38 12.78 -6.16
C GLY A 253 10.79 11.80 -5.06
N PHE A 254 9.86 10.96 -4.61
CA PHE A 254 10.16 9.90 -3.65
C PHE A 254 11.03 8.80 -4.24
N ALA A 255 10.75 8.37 -5.48
CA ALA A 255 11.59 7.41 -6.20
C ALA A 255 13.02 7.91 -6.35
N GLY A 256 13.21 9.17 -6.75
CA GLY A 256 14.53 9.81 -6.84
C GLY A 256 15.25 9.91 -5.49
N LEU A 257 14.52 10.27 -4.43
CA LEU A 257 15.05 10.28 -3.06
C LEU A 257 15.54 8.88 -2.66
N TYR A 258 14.70 7.87 -2.84
CA TYR A 258 15.02 6.49 -2.48
C TYR A 258 16.19 5.97 -3.31
N ALA A 259 16.16 6.12 -4.63
CA ALA A 259 17.20 5.67 -5.54
C ALA A 259 18.55 6.31 -5.19
N ARG A 260 18.59 7.62 -4.93
CA ARG A 260 19.79 8.34 -4.49
C ARG A 260 20.34 7.78 -3.17
N SER A 261 19.47 7.57 -2.18
CA SER A 261 19.88 6.98 -0.90
C SER A 261 20.32 5.53 -1.08
N PHE A 262 19.69 4.80 -1.99
CA PHE A 262 20.04 3.43 -2.32
C PHE A 262 21.44 3.40 -2.91
N VAL A 263 21.75 4.10 -4.01
CA VAL A 263 23.09 4.05 -4.63
C VAL A 263 24.22 4.46 -3.68
N ARG A 264 23.96 5.34 -2.72
CA ARG A 264 24.94 5.77 -1.69
C ARG A 264 25.06 4.84 -0.49
N SER A 265 24.12 3.92 -0.33
CA SER A 265 24.11 2.97 0.78
C SER A 265 25.00 1.77 0.49
N GLU A 266 25.76 1.34 1.49
CA GLU A 266 26.43 0.03 1.48
C GLU A 266 25.47 -1.13 1.77
N ARG A 267 24.23 -0.85 2.20
CA ARG A 267 23.25 -1.86 2.58
C ARG A 267 22.46 -2.30 1.36
N ARG A 268 22.71 -3.55 0.94
CA ARG A 268 22.06 -4.20 -0.19
C ARG A 268 21.33 -5.44 0.29
N THR A 269 20.05 -5.28 0.66
CA THR A 269 19.18 -6.43 0.95
C THR A 269 18.20 -6.63 -0.21
N VAL A 270 17.68 -7.85 -0.33
CA VAL A 270 16.61 -8.16 -1.30
C VAL A 270 15.40 -7.26 -1.06
N GLY A 271 15.03 -7.03 0.20
CA GLY A 271 13.92 -6.16 0.58
C GLY A 271 14.08 -4.73 0.07
N LEU A 272 15.26 -4.12 0.27
CA LEU A 272 15.54 -2.76 -0.21
C LEU A 272 15.56 -2.68 -1.74
N THR A 273 16.06 -3.72 -2.40
CA THR A 273 16.10 -3.75 -3.87
C THR A 273 14.70 -3.96 -4.47
N ALA A 274 13.85 -4.75 -3.82
CA ALA A 274 12.44 -4.89 -4.19
C ALA A 274 11.69 -3.56 -4.08
N VAL A 275 11.94 -2.77 -3.02
CA VAL A 275 11.38 -1.41 -2.92
C VAL A 275 11.77 -0.56 -4.13
N LEU A 276 13.04 -0.59 -4.56
CA LEU A 276 13.46 0.12 -5.77
C LEU A 276 12.71 -0.34 -7.04
N GLY A 277 12.47 -1.66 -7.17
CA GLY A 277 11.64 -2.22 -8.24
C GLY A 277 10.21 -1.69 -8.21
N GLY A 278 9.58 -1.67 -7.02
CA GLY A 278 8.25 -1.08 -6.84
C GLY A 278 8.22 0.41 -7.20
N LEU A 279 9.19 1.20 -6.76
CA LEU A 279 9.28 2.62 -7.11
C LEU A 279 9.45 2.86 -8.61
N THR A 280 10.21 2.00 -9.30
CA THR A 280 10.34 2.04 -10.77
C THR A 280 9.01 1.78 -11.46
N CYS A 281 8.23 0.82 -10.96
CA CYS A 281 6.86 0.58 -11.42
C CYS A 281 5.96 1.80 -11.16
N GLY A 282 6.10 2.46 -10.01
CA GLY A 282 5.37 3.69 -9.68
C GLY A 282 5.66 4.83 -10.64
N VAL A 283 6.94 5.09 -10.94
CA VAL A 283 7.35 6.09 -11.95
C VAL A 283 6.73 5.77 -13.31
N THR A 284 6.80 4.51 -13.74
CA THR A 284 6.20 4.08 -15.01
C THR A 284 4.68 4.24 -14.99
N GLY A 285 4.04 3.89 -13.88
CA GLY A 285 2.60 3.99 -13.68
C GLY A 285 2.11 5.44 -13.75
N VAL A 286 2.80 6.38 -13.10
CA VAL A 286 2.43 7.81 -13.17
C VAL A 286 2.72 8.42 -14.53
N VAL A 287 3.74 7.96 -15.27
CA VAL A 287 3.94 8.38 -16.67
C VAL A 287 2.74 7.98 -17.55
N ILE A 288 2.24 6.75 -17.41
CA ILE A 288 0.99 6.34 -18.07
C ILE A 288 -0.20 7.17 -17.55
N GLY A 289 -0.25 7.44 -16.24
CA GLY A 289 -1.29 8.27 -15.62
C GLY A 289 -1.36 9.69 -16.21
N LEU A 290 -0.20 10.33 -16.41
CA LEU A 290 -0.10 11.64 -17.03
C LEU A 290 -0.63 11.62 -18.47
N SER A 291 -0.48 10.52 -19.21
CA SER A 291 -1.04 10.40 -20.55
C SER A 291 -2.57 10.52 -20.57
N PHE A 292 -3.27 10.17 -19.49
CA PHE A 292 -4.72 10.37 -19.37
C PHE A 292 -5.07 11.85 -19.24
N ALA A 293 -4.25 12.61 -18.53
CA ALA A 293 -4.46 14.03 -18.30
C ALA A 293 -4.21 14.88 -19.57
N PHE A 294 -3.32 14.43 -20.46
CA PHE A 294 -2.88 15.21 -21.63
C PHE A 294 -3.29 14.62 -22.99
N GLY A 295 -3.44 13.30 -23.11
CA GLY A 295 -3.56 12.60 -24.39
C GLY A 295 -4.75 11.65 -24.49
N GLY A 296 -5.69 11.72 -23.54
CA GLY A 296 -6.93 10.94 -23.54
C GLY A 296 -6.81 9.53 -22.95
N ILE A 297 -7.96 8.88 -22.82
CA ILE A 297 -8.10 7.59 -22.12
C ILE A 297 -8.12 6.45 -23.14
N ALA A 298 -7.33 5.40 -22.87
CA ALA A 298 -7.35 4.15 -23.62
C ALA A 298 -7.41 2.98 -22.63
N THR A 299 -8.19 1.94 -22.95
CA THR A 299 -8.47 0.81 -22.05
C THR A 299 -7.20 0.07 -21.64
N GLU A 300 -6.30 -0.17 -22.59
CA GLU A 300 -5.03 -0.86 -22.40
C GLU A 300 -4.13 -0.08 -21.44
N ARG A 301 -4.10 1.25 -21.58
CA ARG A 301 -3.36 2.14 -20.69
C ARG A 301 -3.95 2.14 -19.28
N ILE A 302 -5.28 2.11 -19.12
CA ILE A 302 -5.92 1.98 -17.80
C ILE A 302 -5.51 0.66 -17.13
N VAL A 303 -5.54 -0.45 -17.85
CA VAL A 303 -5.16 -1.77 -17.33
C VAL A 303 -3.68 -1.78 -16.94
N ALA A 304 -2.79 -1.27 -17.80
CA ALA A 304 -1.37 -1.15 -17.52
C ALA A 304 -1.09 -0.27 -16.29
N HIS A 305 -1.70 0.92 -16.22
CA HIS A 305 -1.59 1.82 -15.07
C HIS A 305 -2.05 1.13 -13.77
N ARG A 306 -3.21 0.47 -13.79
CA ARG A 306 -3.73 -0.26 -12.62
C ARG A 306 -2.75 -1.33 -12.12
N GLN A 307 -2.21 -2.16 -13.02
CA GLN A 307 -1.27 -3.22 -12.62
C GLN A 307 0.06 -2.64 -12.12
N LEU A 308 0.58 -1.60 -12.78
CA LEU A 308 1.79 -0.91 -12.34
C LEU A 308 1.62 -0.27 -10.96
N MET A 309 0.48 0.35 -10.68
CA MET A 309 0.25 1.02 -9.40
C MET A 309 -0.08 0.04 -8.27
N LEU A 310 -0.94 -0.95 -8.51
CA LEU A 310 -1.36 -1.90 -7.47
C LEU A 310 -0.33 -3.02 -7.25
N LEU A 311 0.06 -3.76 -8.29
CA LEU A 311 0.98 -4.88 -8.13
C LEU A 311 2.41 -4.38 -8.02
N GLY A 312 2.81 -3.46 -8.91
CA GLY A 312 4.16 -2.91 -8.97
C GLY A 312 4.47 -1.99 -7.79
N PHE A 313 3.95 -0.77 -7.84
CA PHE A 313 4.27 0.29 -6.91
C PHE A 313 3.89 -0.06 -5.48
N LEU A 314 2.62 -0.27 -5.19
CA LEU A 314 2.19 -0.63 -3.83
C LEU A 314 2.64 -2.05 -3.48
N GLY A 315 2.38 -3.03 -4.35
CA GLY A 315 2.61 -4.43 -4.03
C GLY A 315 4.07 -4.84 -3.88
N VAL A 316 4.94 -4.55 -4.86
CA VAL A 316 6.36 -4.90 -4.75
C VAL A 316 7.04 -4.07 -3.65
N THR A 317 6.63 -2.82 -3.43
CA THR A 317 7.15 -2.03 -2.31
C THR A 317 6.75 -2.62 -0.96
N ILE A 318 5.49 -3.07 -0.81
CA ILE A 318 5.02 -3.80 0.38
C ILE A 318 5.83 -5.07 0.59
N VAL A 319 6.01 -5.89 -0.45
CA VAL A 319 6.83 -7.11 -0.39
C VAL A 319 8.25 -6.78 0.06
N GLY A 320 8.86 -5.74 -0.50
CA GLY A 320 10.20 -5.29 -0.14
C GLY A 320 10.31 -4.86 1.32
N PHE A 321 9.38 -4.04 1.81
CA PHE A 321 9.35 -3.65 3.22
C PHE A 321 9.03 -4.82 4.15
N ALA A 322 8.10 -5.71 3.80
CA ALA A 322 7.79 -6.89 4.60
C ALA A 322 9.03 -7.78 4.75
N MET A 323 9.80 -7.99 3.68
CA MET A 323 11.07 -8.72 3.71
C MET A 323 12.19 -7.97 4.44
N GLN A 324 12.11 -6.63 4.52
CA GLN A 324 13.04 -5.85 5.32
C GLN A 324 12.72 -5.92 6.83
N PHE A 325 11.44 -5.95 7.21
CA PHE A 325 11.00 -6.09 8.60
C PHE A 325 11.09 -7.53 9.11
N PHE A 326 10.83 -8.50 8.23
CA PHE A 326 10.78 -9.93 8.53
C PHE A 326 11.67 -10.71 7.54
N PRO A 327 13.00 -10.50 7.58
CA PRO A 327 13.92 -11.09 6.61
C PRO A 327 13.87 -12.63 6.66
N PRO A 328 13.68 -13.31 5.51
CA PRO A 328 13.67 -14.77 5.46
C PRO A 328 14.94 -15.40 6.02
N THR A 329 16.08 -14.75 5.80
CA THR A 329 17.41 -15.17 6.28
C THR A 329 17.56 -15.21 7.80
N ALA A 330 16.65 -14.59 8.56
CA ALA A 330 16.64 -14.70 10.02
C ALA A 330 16.02 -16.02 10.53
N GLY A 331 15.31 -16.75 9.66
CA GLY A 331 14.67 -18.02 9.97
C GLY A 331 15.56 -19.25 9.75
N ARG A 332 15.10 -20.40 10.24
CA ARG A 332 15.72 -21.72 9.98
C ARG A 332 14.69 -22.63 9.33
N PHE A 333 14.41 -22.43 8.04
CA PHE A 333 13.47 -23.23 7.26
C PHE A 333 13.94 -23.37 5.81
N ARG A 334 13.38 -24.32 5.05
CA ARG A 334 13.75 -24.54 3.64
C ARG A 334 13.48 -23.27 2.83
N GLY A 335 14.47 -22.77 2.09
CA GLY A 335 14.34 -21.53 1.32
C GLY A 335 14.48 -20.24 2.15
N ALA A 336 14.89 -20.31 3.42
CA ALA A 336 15.25 -19.16 4.25
C ALA A 336 16.58 -18.51 3.80
N ASN A 337 16.66 -18.07 2.54
CA ASN A 337 17.84 -17.49 1.93
C ASN A 337 17.48 -16.38 0.94
N ASP A 338 18.48 -15.57 0.58
CA ASP A 338 18.28 -14.45 -0.34
C ASP A 338 17.90 -14.90 -1.75
N ALA A 339 18.36 -16.07 -2.20
CA ALA A 339 18.03 -16.59 -3.52
C ALA A 339 16.51 -16.83 -3.69
N SER A 340 15.86 -17.40 -2.67
CA SER A 340 14.41 -17.62 -2.69
C SER A 340 13.64 -16.31 -2.63
N ALA A 341 14.12 -15.35 -1.83
CA ALA A 341 13.53 -14.01 -1.79
C ALA A 341 13.65 -13.31 -3.14
N TRP A 342 14.82 -13.39 -3.79
CA TRP A 342 15.06 -12.87 -5.12
C TRP A 342 14.18 -13.51 -6.18
N LEU A 343 14.02 -14.84 -6.15
CA LEU A 343 13.12 -15.55 -7.05
C LEU A 343 11.70 -15.01 -6.95
N GLY A 344 11.18 -14.81 -5.73
CA GLY A 344 9.85 -14.25 -5.53
C GLY A 344 9.70 -12.83 -6.09
N VAL A 345 10.66 -11.95 -5.80
CA VAL A 345 10.66 -10.55 -6.29
C VAL A 345 10.82 -10.49 -7.80
N ALA A 346 11.76 -11.25 -8.37
CA ALA A 346 12.01 -11.29 -9.81
C ALA A 346 10.80 -11.84 -10.58
N ALA A 347 10.11 -12.85 -10.05
CA ALA A 347 8.88 -13.36 -10.63
C ALA A 347 7.73 -12.34 -10.56
N LEU A 348 7.56 -11.62 -9.46
CA LEU A 348 6.57 -10.54 -9.36
C LEU A 348 6.85 -9.41 -10.39
N CYS A 349 8.08 -8.90 -10.42
CA CYS A 349 8.47 -7.81 -11.32
C CYS A 349 8.45 -8.27 -12.78
N GLY A 350 9.02 -9.43 -13.09
CA GLY A 350 9.05 -10.00 -14.44
C GLY A 350 7.64 -10.30 -14.95
N GLY A 351 6.78 -10.86 -14.10
CA GLY A 351 5.38 -11.10 -14.44
C GLY A 351 4.64 -9.80 -14.76
N LEU A 352 4.89 -8.74 -13.99
CA LEU A 352 4.32 -7.41 -14.26
C LEU A 352 4.80 -6.82 -15.59
N VAL A 353 6.09 -6.98 -15.95
CA VAL A 353 6.61 -6.53 -17.26
C VAL A 353 5.85 -7.23 -18.39
N TRP A 354 5.66 -8.54 -18.31
CA TRP A 354 4.89 -9.31 -19.30
C TRP A 354 3.42 -8.88 -19.37
N ILE A 355 2.76 -8.64 -18.23
CA ILE A 355 1.38 -8.13 -18.17
C ILE A 355 1.30 -6.78 -18.90
N VAL A 356 2.18 -5.84 -18.58
CA VAL A 356 2.14 -4.48 -19.13
C VAL A 356 2.46 -4.48 -20.62
N ALA A 357 3.56 -5.13 -21.02
CA ALA A 357 3.97 -5.20 -22.42
C ALA A 357 2.93 -5.94 -23.28
N GLY A 358 2.41 -7.07 -22.78
CA GLY A 358 1.34 -7.82 -23.45
C GLY A 358 0.05 -7.02 -23.59
N THR A 359 -0.33 -6.27 -22.55
CA THR A 359 -1.53 -5.42 -22.59
C THR A 359 -1.40 -4.30 -23.61
N LEU A 360 -0.27 -3.57 -23.59
CA LEU A 360 -0.04 -2.46 -24.51
C LEU A 360 0.20 -2.92 -25.96
N GLY A 361 0.73 -4.13 -26.16
CA GLY A 361 0.97 -4.72 -27.47
C GLY A 361 -0.17 -5.58 -28.01
N GLY A 362 -1.27 -5.77 -27.27
CA GLY A 362 -2.38 -6.63 -27.68
C GLY A 362 -2.04 -8.14 -27.71
N VAL A 363 -1.06 -8.59 -26.93
CA VAL A 363 -0.58 -9.98 -26.91
C VAL A 363 -1.12 -10.73 -25.68
N HIS A 364 -2.26 -11.39 -25.83
CA HIS A 364 -2.94 -12.09 -24.71
C HIS A 364 -2.06 -13.16 -24.04
N VAL A 365 -1.31 -13.94 -24.81
CA VAL A 365 -0.42 -15.00 -24.27
C VAL A 365 0.63 -14.40 -23.33
N ALA A 366 1.20 -13.24 -23.67
CA ALA A 366 2.14 -12.52 -22.82
C ALA A 366 1.48 -12.11 -21.49
N VAL A 367 0.23 -11.64 -21.53
CA VAL A 367 -0.53 -11.29 -20.33
C VAL A 367 -0.76 -12.51 -19.44
N THR A 368 -1.20 -13.65 -20.00
CA THR A 368 -1.39 -14.90 -19.25
C THR A 368 -0.10 -15.39 -18.60
N VAL A 369 1.01 -15.42 -19.36
CA VAL A 369 2.33 -15.79 -18.82
C VAL A 369 2.74 -14.86 -17.68
N GLY A 370 2.50 -13.55 -17.85
CA GLY A 370 2.78 -12.57 -16.82
C GLY A 370 1.97 -12.78 -15.54
N HIS A 371 0.67 -13.11 -15.65
CA HIS A 371 -0.15 -13.47 -14.49
C HIS A 371 0.33 -14.75 -13.79
N ALA A 372 0.68 -15.79 -14.56
CA ALA A 372 1.21 -17.04 -14.01
C ALA A 372 2.54 -16.81 -13.27
N LEU A 373 3.45 -16.01 -13.84
CA LEU A 373 4.72 -15.67 -13.21
C LEU A 373 4.53 -14.81 -11.95
N ALA A 374 3.64 -13.83 -11.98
CA ALA A 374 3.30 -13.03 -10.81
C ALA A 374 2.65 -13.88 -9.69
N LEU A 375 1.82 -14.87 -10.05
CA LEU A 375 1.27 -15.84 -9.09
C LEU A 375 2.38 -16.68 -8.45
N ALA A 376 3.33 -17.20 -9.25
CA ALA A 376 4.48 -17.94 -8.72
C ALA A 376 5.29 -17.08 -7.73
N GLY A 377 5.54 -15.81 -8.08
CA GLY A 377 6.20 -14.86 -7.19
C GLY A 377 5.42 -14.61 -5.87
N ALA A 378 4.09 -14.49 -5.96
CA ALA A 378 3.23 -14.36 -4.79
C ALA A 378 3.25 -15.61 -3.91
N VAL A 379 3.27 -16.82 -4.49
CA VAL A 379 3.41 -18.10 -3.75
C VAL A 379 4.73 -18.14 -2.98
N VAL A 380 5.84 -17.79 -3.63
CA VAL A 380 7.16 -17.74 -2.99
C VAL A 380 7.16 -16.71 -1.86
N TYR A 381 6.68 -15.48 -2.10
CA TYR A 381 6.56 -14.45 -1.06
C TYR A 381 5.73 -14.92 0.14
N SER A 382 4.54 -15.45 -0.12
CA SER A 382 3.62 -15.92 0.92
C SER A 382 4.22 -17.07 1.73
N TYR A 383 4.90 -18.01 1.08
CA TYR A 383 5.63 -19.08 1.76
C TYR A 383 6.69 -18.50 2.71
N LEU A 384 7.56 -17.62 2.21
CA LEU A 384 8.65 -17.05 2.98
C LEU A 384 8.13 -16.24 4.17
N ILE A 385 7.15 -15.35 3.97
CA ILE A 385 6.64 -14.51 5.05
C ILE A 385 5.92 -15.33 6.11
N VAL A 386 5.09 -16.31 5.73
CA VAL A 386 4.38 -17.19 6.69
C VAL A 386 5.38 -17.96 7.56
N ARG A 387 6.44 -18.51 6.94
CA ARG A 387 7.46 -19.28 7.66
C ARG A 387 8.32 -18.39 8.56
N SER A 388 8.71 -17.19 8.09
CA SER A 388 9.41 -16.20 8.91
C SER A 388 8.60 -15.83 10.14
N LEU A 389 7.32 -15.49 9.97
CA LEU A 389 6.44 -15.06 11.07
C LEU A 389 6.20 -16.16 12.11
N ARG A 390 6.12 -17.44 11.69
CA ARG A 390 6.02 -18.59 12.60
C ARG A 390 7.31 -18.80 13.40
N THR A 391 8.48 -18.69 12.74
CA THR A 391 9.78 -18.90 13.40
C THR A 391 10.08 -17.83 14.46
N VAL A 392 9.63 -16.60 14.23
CA VAL A 392 9.76 -15.49 15.20
C VAL A 392 8.69 -15.58 16.31
N ALA A 393 7.65 -16.41 16.16
CA ALA A 393 6.65 -16.63 17.21
C ALA A 393 7.02 -17.79 18.16
N SER A 394 7.91 -18.69 17.73
CA SER A 394 8.40 -19.81 18.54
C SER A 394 9.66 -19.49 19.36
N ARG A 395 10.17 -18.25 19.26
CA ARG A 395 11.23 -17.70 20.11
C ARG A 395 10.58 -16.68 21.03
#